data_AF-A0A443PTY0-F1
#
_entry.id   AF-A0A443PTY0-F1
#
_cell.length_a   1.000
_cell.length_b   1.000
_cell.length_c   1.000
_cell.angle_alpha   90.00
_cell.angle_beta   90.00
_cell.angle_gamma   90.00
#
_symmetry.space_group_name_H-M   'P 1'
#
loop_
_entity.id
_entity.type
_entity.pdbx_description
1 polymer ?
#
loop_
_entity_poly.entity_id
_entity_poly.type
_entity_poly.pdbx_seq_one_letter_code
_entity_poly.pdbx_strand_id
1 'polypeptide(L)'
;MQVGRDPRPVMREAYNMFKDGGDPSKFVSEFLNGQQHEYFYASLYAGLYYESQNNPDAAKFHLVAACQSPYGLSSGDYMASLAKVHCLCRNWSCS
;
A
#
# COMPACT_ATOMS: atom_id res chain seq x y z
N MET A 1 21.33 -0.79 -11.93
CA MET A 1 21.72 -1.10 -10.53
C MET A 1 20.84 -2.23 -10.04
N GLN A 2 21.39 -3.21 -9.34
CA GLN A 2 20.61 -4.30 -8.76
C GLN A 2 20.23 -3.88 -7.34
N VAL A 3 18.93 -3.78 -7.06
CA VAL A 3 18.44 -3.45 -5.71
C VAL A 3 18.70 -4.68 -4.81
N GLY A 4 19.29 -4.46 -3.64
CA GLY A 4 19.49 -5.53 -2.65
C GLY A 4 18.16 -6.14 -2.19
N ARG A 5 18.18 -7.41 -1.81
CA ARG A 5 16.97 -8.13 -1.35
C ARG A 5 16.51 -7.56 0.00
N ASP A 6 15.37 -6.87 0.02
CA ASP A 6 14.78 -6.38 1.27
C ASP A 6 14.46 -7.57 2.20
N PRO A 7 14.84 -7.53 3.50
CA PRO A 7 14.54 -8.60 4.43
C PRO A 7 13.05 -8.75 4.70
N ARG A 8 12.25 -7.69 4.56
CA ARG A 8 10.81 -7.67 4.83
C ARG A 8 10.05 -8.29 3.65
N PRO A 9 9.25 -9.36 3.86
CA PRO A 9 8.51 -10.02 2.79
C PRO A 9 7.58 -9.06 2.03
N VAL A 10 6.80 -8.24 2.74
CA VAL A 10 5.86 -7.29 2.12
C VAL A 10 6.55 -6.32 1.15
N MET A 11 7.74 -5.83 1.48
CA MET A 11 8.49 -4.89 0.64
C MET A 11 9.06 -5.57 -0.59
N ARG A 12 9.48 -6.82 -0.44
CA ARG A 12 10.00 -7.62 -1.55
C ARG A 12 8.91 -7.93 -2.56
N GLU A 13 7.74 -8.36 -2.09
CA GLU A 13 6.61 -8.66 -2.97
C GLU A 13 6.05 -7.40 -3.62
N ALA A 14 6.00 -6.27 -2.90
CA ALA A 14 5.69 -4.98 -3.51
C ALA A 14 6.68 -4.65 -4.64
N TYR A 15 7.99 -4.77 -4.40
CA TYR A 15 9.01 -4.52 -5.42
C TYR A 15 8.83 -5.42 -6.65
N ASN A 16 8.61 -6.73 -6.45
CA ASN A 16 8.38 -7.68 -7.53
C ASN A 16 7.14 -7.28 -8.35
N MET A 17 6.04 -6.89 -7.69
CA MET A 17 4.82 -6.42 -8.35
C MET A 17 5.08 -5.19 -9.23
N PHE A 18 5.81 -4.18 -8.72
CA PHE A 18 6.14 -2.99 -9.51
C PHE A 18 7.12 -3.28 -10.66
N LYS A 19 8.03 -4.25 -10.48
CA LYS A 19 9.07 -4.57 -11.46
C LYS A 19 8.58 -5.48 -12.58
N ASP A 20 7.89 -6.56 -12.23
CA ASP A 20 7.54 -7.64 -13.14
C ASP A 20 6.03 -7.68 -13.45
N GLY A 21 5.26 -6.78 -12.82
CA GLY A 21 3.80 -6.83 -12.82
C GLY A 21 3.26 -7.80 -11.76
N GLY A 22 1.99 -7.66 -11.42
CA GLY A 22 1.33 -8.55 -10.46
C GLY A 22 -0.14 -8.20 -10.25
N ASP A 23 -0.79 -8.98 -9.39
CA ASP A 23 -2.15 -8.76 -8.94
C ASP A 23 -2.12 -8.12 -7.53
N PRO A 24 -2.47 -6.82 -7.41
CA PRO A 24 -2.45 -6.13 -6.12
C PRO A 24 -3.44 -6.69 -5.11
N SER A 25 -4.58 -7.24 -5.57
CA SER A 25 -5.58 -7.84 -4.68
C SER A 25 -5.06 -9.14 -4.08
N LYS A 26 -4.37 -9.95 -4.89
CA LYS A 26 -3.68 -11.16 -4.39
C LYS A 26 -2.57 -10.78 -3.42
N PHE A 27 -1.75 -9.79 -3.76
CA PHE A 27 -0.69 -9.27 -2.90
C PHE A 27 -1.22 -8.83 -1.52
N VAL A 28 -2.30 -8.04 -1.47
CA VAL A 28 -2.90 -7.63 -0.18
C VAL A 28 -3.45 -8.83 0.60
N SER A 29 -4.05 -9.80 -0.11
CA SER A 29 -4.62 -11.01 0.51
C SER A 29 -3.56 -11.86 1.21
N GLU A 30 -2.32 -11.89 0.70
CA GLU A 30 -1.20 -12.61 1.33
C GLU A 30 -0.81 -12.03 2.70
N PHE A 31 -1.01 -10.73 2.92
CA PHE A 31 -0.65 -10.03 4.16
C PHE A 31 -1.85 -9.68 5.04
N LEU A 32 -3.05 -10.14 4.67
CA LEU A 32 -4.32 -9.79 5.34
C LEU A 32 -4.37 -10.29 6.79
N ASN A 33 -3.76 -11.46 7.06
CA ASN A 33 -3.60 -12.04 8.40
C ASN A 33 -2.18 -11.84 8.98
N GLY A 34 -1.37 -10.98 8.36
CA GLY A 34 -0.01 -10.68 8.78
C GLY A 34 0.06 -9.70 9.95
N GLN A 35 1.25 -9.13 10.19
CA GLN A 35 1.41 -8.06 11.16
C GLN A 35 0.68 -6.78 10.69
N GLN A 36 0.25 -5.95 11.63
CA GLN A 36 -0.52 -4.73 11.31
C GLN A 36 0.21 -3.80 10.32
N HIS A 37 1.54 -3.71 10.43
CA HIS A 37 2.36 -2.91 9.52
C HIS A 37 2.46 -3.56 8.13
N GLU A 38 2.47 -4.89 8.03
CA GLU A 38 2.52 -5.59 6.74
C GLU A 38 1.23 -5.37 5.96
N TYR A 39 0.07 -5.50 6.60
CA TYR A 39 -1.21 -5.19 5.96
C TYR A 39 -1.28 -3.73 5.48
N PHE A 40 -0.80 -2.79 6.30
CA PHE A 40 -0.70 -1.38 5.92
C PHE A 40 0.15 -1.19 4.66
N TYR A 41 1.38 -1.71 4.65
CA TYR A 41 2.29 -1.55 3.52
C TYR A 41 1.75 -2.26 2.27
N ALA A 42 1.14 -3.44 2.42
CA ALA A 42 0.54 -4.15 1.31
C ALA A 42 -0.59 -3.31 0.67
N SER A 43 -1.49 -2.76 1.50
CA SER A 43 -2.58 -1.91 1.05
C SER A 43 -2.07 -0.60 0.41
N LEU A 44 -1.06 0.03 1.02
CA LEU A 44 -0.45 1.24 0.49
C LEU A 44 0.15 1.01 -0.91
N TYR A 45 1.00 -0.01 -1.05
CA TYR A 45 1.67 -0.30 -2.33
C TYR A 45 0.70 -0.81 -3.40
N ALA A 46 -0.34 -1.56 -3.03
CA ALA A 46 -1.40 -1.94 -3.96
C ALA A 46 -2.12 -0.71 -4.52
N GLY A 47 -2.45 0.25 -3.66
CA GLY A 47 -3.09 1.49 -4.08
C GLY A 47 -2.21 2.33 -5.01
N LEU A 48 -0.93 2.51 -4.67
CA LEU A 48 0.05 3.20 -5.51
C LEU A 48 0.26 2.50 -6.86
N TYR A 49 0.20 1.18 -6.88
CA TYR A 49 0.34 0.41 -8.11
C TYR A 49 -0.88 0.60 -9.02
N TYR A 50 -2.10 0.51 -8.50
CA TYR A 50 -3.31 0.83 -9.28
C TYR A 50 -3.31 2.28 -9.76
N GLU A 51 -2.80 3.21 -8.95
CA GLU A 51 -2.61 4.60 -9.34
C GLU A 51 -1.68 4.71 -10.56
N SER A 52 -0.56 3.98 -10.57
CA SER A 52 0.37 3.93 -11.71
C SER A 52 -0.25 3.29 -12.97
N GLN A 53 -1.28 2.46 -12.80
CA GLN A 53 -2.05 1.85 -13.89
C GLN A 53 -3.24 2.69 -14.36
N ASN A 54 -3.38 3.92 -13.85
CA ASN A 54 -4.50 4.81 -14.18
C ASN A 54 -5.88 4.22 -13.79
N ASN A 55 -5.92 3.45 -12.69
CA ASN A 55 -7.13 2.88 -12.10
C ASN A 55 -7.44 3.55 -10.74
N PRO A 56 -8.07 4.74 -10.75
CA PRO A 56 -8.25 5.54 -9.54
C PRO A 56 -9.24 4.93 -8.54
N ASP A 57 -10.23 4.15 -8.99
CA ASP A 57 -11.23 3.55 -8.10
C ASP A 57 -10.61 2.44 -7.24
N ALA A 58 -9.81 1.57 -7.85
CA ALA A 58 -9.07 0.55 -7.12
C ALA A 58 -7.98 1.19 -6.23
N ALA A 59 -7.30 2.23 -6.73
CA ALA A 59 -6.31 2.96 -5.94
C ALA A 59 -6.94 3.57 -4.67
N LYS A 60 -8.11 4.21 -4.81
CA LYS A 60 -8.87 4.78 -3.69
C LYS A 60 -9.20 3.72 -2.65
N PHE A 61 -9.74 2.58 -3.08
CA PHE A 61 -10.12 1.48 -2.17
C PHE A 61 -8.93 1.06 -1.29
N HIS A 62 -7.77 0.82 -1.89
CA HIS A 62 -6.60 0.36 -1.17
C HIS A 62 -5.91 1.45 -0.34
N LEU A 63 -5.83 2.69 -0.83
CA LEU A 63 -5.22 3.80 -0.07
C LEU A 63 -6.07 4.20 1.14
N VAL A 64 -7.40 4.22 1.01
CA VAL A 64 -8.30 4.46 2.14
C VAL A 64 -8.19 3.31 3.16
N ALA A 65 -8.14 2.06 2.72
CA ALA A 65 -7.93 0.92 3.60
C ALA A 65 -6.57 0.99 4.35
N ALA A 66 -5.51 1.45 3.69
CA ALA A 66 -4.22 1.69 4.34
C ALA A 66 -4.34 2.76 5.42
N CYS A 67 -4.96 3.91 5.12
CA CYS A 67 -5.18 4.99 6.09
C CYS A 67 -6.00 4.56 7.32
N GLN A 68 -7.03 3.73 7.11
CA GLN A 68 -7.93 3.25 8.17
C GLN A 68 -7.37 2.04 8.94
N SER A 69 -6.25 1.46 8.50
CA SER A 69 -5.62 0.35 9.23
C SER A 69 -5.12 0.79 10.62
N PRO A 70 -5.01 -0.13 11.60
CA PRO A 70 -4.47 0.19 12.92
C PRO A 70 -3.10 0.88 12.87
N TYR A 71 -2.22 0.43 11.97
CA TYR A 71 -0.91 1.05 11.75
C TYR A 71 -1.03 2.46 11.15
N GLY A 72 -1.87 2.66 10.12
CA GLY A 72 -2.08 3.96 9.50
C GLY A 72 -2.66 5.03 10.45
N LEU A 73 -3.45 4.59 11.43
CA LEU A 73 -4.03 5.47 12.45
C LEU A 73 -3.06 5.80 13.59
N SER A 74 -2.26 4.84 14.05
CA SER A 74 -1.48 4.97 15.30
C SER A 74 0.03 5.15 15.13
N SER A 75 0.60 4.79 13.97
CA SER A 75 2.05 4.71 13.80
C SER A 75 2.75 6.08 13.86
N GLY A 76 2.12 7.13 13.31
CA GLY A 76 2.75 8.45 13.17
C GLY A 76 3.93 8.49 12.17
N ASP A 77 4.21 7.38 11.49
CA ASP A 77 5.27 7.25 10.50
C ASP A 77 5.00 8.12 9.26
N TYR A 78 6.09 8.52 8.60
CA TYR A 78 6.09 9.20 7.33
C TYR A 78 5.20 8.48 6.31
N MET A 79 5.27 7.14 6.22
CA MET A 79 4.48 6.38 5.25
C MET A 79 2.97 6.44 5.52
N ALA A 80 2.56 6.49 6.79
CA ALA A 80 1.16 6.71 7.16
C ALA A 80 0.68 8.12 6.77
N SER A 81 1.56 9.13 6.89
CA SER A 81 1.29 10.48 6.44
C SER A 81 1.20 10.57 4.91
N LEU A 82 2.08 9.86 4.20
CA LEU A 82 2.06 9.76 2.73
C LEU A 82 0.73 9.21 2.22
N ALA A 83 0.24 8.12 2.81
CA ALA A 83 -1.07 7.55 2.46
C ALA A 83 -2.20 8.59 2.61
N LYS A 84 -2.20 9.35 3.70
CA LYS A 84 -3.17 10.42 3.94
C LYS A 84 -3.08 11.53 2.89
N VAL A 85 -1.87 11.96 2.53
CA VAL A 85 -1.66 12.98 1.49
C VAL A 85 -2.20 12.51 0.13
N HIS A 86 -1.95 11.25 -0.26
CA HIS A 86 -2.48 10.70 -1.52
C HIS A 86 -4.01 10.77 -1.57
N CYS A 87 -4.68 10.50 -0.45
CA CYS A 87 -6.12 10.63 -0.33
C CYS A 87 -6.58 12.10 -0.34
N LEU A 88 -5.91 12.99 0.40
CA LEU A 88 -6.25 14.41 0.46
C LEU A 88 -6.13 15.11 -0.91
N CYS A 89 -5.05 14.86 -1.65
CA CYS A 89 -4.84 15.44 -2.98
C CYS A 89 -5.95 15.06 -3.99
N ARG A 90 -6.73 14.02 -3.69
CA ARG A 90 -7.77 13.47 -4.57
C ARG A 90 -9.17 13.61 -3.98
N ASN A 91 -9.31 14.35 -2.87
CA ASN A 91 -10.57 14.50 -2.12
C ASN A 91 -11.18 13.16 -1.70
N TRP A 92 -10.33 12.18 -1.35
CA TRP A 92 -10.77 10.90 -0.80
C TRP A 92 -10.83 10.97 0.72
N SER A 93 -12.03 10.88 1.28
CA SER A 93 -12.24 10.91 2.72
C SER A 93 -11.66 9.65 3.38
N CYS A 94 -10.65 9.84 4.22
CA CYS A 94 -10.19 8.86 5.19
C CYS A 94 -10.83 9.19 6.53
N SER A 95 -12.15 9.02 6.63
CA SER A 95 -12.91 9.21 7.87
C SER A 95 -12.86 7.98 8.75
#